data_AF-A0A929YUF6-F1
#
_entry.id   AF-A0A929YUF6-F1
#
_cell.length_a   1.000
_cell.length_b   1.000
_cell.length_c   1.000
_cell.angle_alpha   90.00
_cell.angle_beta   90.00
_cell.angle_gamma   90.00
#
_symmetry.space_group_name_H-M   'P 1'
#
loop_
_entity.id
_entity.type
_entity.pdbx_description
1 polymer ?
#
loop_
_entity_poly.entity_id
_entity_poly.type
_entity_poly.pdbx_seq_one_letter_code
_entity_poly.pdbx_strand_id
1 'polypeptide(L)'
;RPFERKGADHLNLHLAFVPADTRQLSFTEFEAYFVNDSNLFVRYIALTQHGTDYRLWREGLVEPNRKVFLAKLTHADLPDLERLTFQLISYKEDKPFALKLPLNVTLRVDGTKFYKLHTFGDSDFFDEPALVRCLVENDRPAKSVAVSAEAIEEALITPEIATHPDRPARKGDHAGAAARAATLDRNAIVEVDLHAESVLDSTAGLTSSDILLCQLRVFHDTMRAHAKEHGRRIVFIHGKGEGVLRAALLKDLKRHYPRCTHQDASFREYGFGATMVTIH
;
A
#
# COMPACT_ATOMS: atom_id res chain seq x y z
N ARG A 1 13.29 10.18 -31.08
CA ARG A 1 13.73 9.67 -29.77
C ARG A 1 13.11 10.55 -28.68
N PRO A 2 12.39 9.97 -27.70
CA PRO A 2 11.84 10.74 -26.58
C PRO A 2 12.97 11.42 -25.80
N PHE A 3 12.76 12.66 -25.38
CA PHE A 3 13.73 13.38 -24.55
C PHE A 3 13.66 12.86 -23.11
N GLU A 4 14.81 12.49 -22.53
CA GLU A 4 14.88 12.04 -21.13
C GLU A 4 14.87 13.25 -20.19
N ARG A 5 14.07 13.15 -19.12
CA ARG A 5 14.06 14.14 -18.05
C ARG A 5 15.08 13.76 -16.98
N LYS A 6 15.82 14.74 -16.47
CA LYS A 6 16.81 14.52 -15.42
C LYS A 6 16.12 14.00 -14.15
N GLY A 7 16.56 12.86 -13.63
CA GLY A 7 16.01 12.25 -12.40
C GLY A 7 14.77 11.38 -12.60
N ALA A 8 14.25 11.25 -13.83
CA ALA A 8 13.04 10.47 -14.14
C ALA A 8 13.33 8.99 -14.51
N ASP A 9 14.42 8.41 -14.00
CA ASP A 9 14.76 7.00 -14.22
C ASP A 9 14.10 6.05 -13.21
N HIS A 10 13.36 6.61 -12.26
CA HIS A 10 12.42 5.87 -11.41
C HIS A 10 11.05 5.82 -12.07
N LEU A 11 10.41 4.66 -11.99
CA LEU A 11 9.09 4.42 -12.55
C LEU A 11 8.06 5.19 -11.71
N ASN A 12 7.36 6.11 -12.37
CA ASN A 12 6.24 6.87 -11.81
C ASN A 12 5.07 6.76 -12.79
N LEU A 13 4.00 6.12 -12.38
CA LEU A 13 2.87 5.76 -13.25
C LEU A 13 1.56 6.16 -12.60
N HIS A 14 0.65 6.69 -13.41
CA HIS A 14 -0.65 7.17 -12.94
C HIS A 14 -1.77 6.74 -13.87
N LEU A 15 -2.95 6.52 -13.29
CA LEU A 15 -4.21 6.44 -14.01
C LEU A 15 -4.94 7.77 -13.81
N ALA A 16 -5.37 8.42 -14.88
CA ALA A 16 -6.08 9.68 -14.82
C ALA A 16 -7.45 9.59 -15.49
N PHE A 17 -8.44 10.28 -14.94
CA PHE A 17 -9.76 10.44 -15.53
C PHE A 17 -10.06 11.93 -15.70
N VAL A 18 -10.43 12.33 -16.92
CA VAL A 18 -10.72 13.71 -17.28
C VAL A 18 -12.19 13.81 -17.71
N PRO A 19 -13.03 14.59 -17.03
CA PRO A 19 -14.43 14.78 -17.42
C PRO A 19 -14.53 15.68 -18.65
N ALA A 20 -15.44 15.38 -19.57
CA ALA A 20 -15.70 16.25 -20.72
C ALA A 20 -16.36 17.58 -20.31
N ASP A 21 -17.13 17.58 -19.22
CA ASP A 21 -17.74 18.78 -18.63
C ASP A 21 -17.76 18.69 -17.10
N THR A 22 -16.88 19.44 -16.43
CA THR A 22 -16.79 19.53 -14.97
C THR A 22 -18.03 20.15 -14.32
N ARG A 23 -18.90 20.83 -15.07
CA ARG A 23 -20.14 21.42 -14.55
C ARG A 23 -21.29 20.43 -14.52
N GLN A 24 -21.20 19.34 -15.29
CA GLN A 24 -22.25 18.33 -15.45
C GLN A 24 -21.76 16.93 -15.09
N LEU A 25 -21.05 16.82 -13.97
CA LEU A 25 -20.40 15.58 -13.56
C LEU A 25 -21.33 14.38 -13.46
N SER A 26 -22.63 14.55 -13.18
CA SER A 26 -23.57 13.42 -13.09
C SER A 26 -23.93 12.78 -14.43
N PHE A 27 -23.65 13.45 -15.56
CA PHE A 27 -24.07 13.01 -16.90
C PHE A 27 -22.94 13.00 -17.93
N THR A 28 -21.84 13.68 -17.62
CA THR A 28 -20.70 13.81 -18.52
C THR A 28 -20.00 12.47 -18.78
N GLU A 29 -19.29 12.41 -19.90
CA GLU A 29 -18.34 11.34 -20.19
C GLU A 29 -16.99 11.64 -19.54
N PHE A 30 -16.19 10.60 -19.33
CA PHE A 30 -14.83 10.71 -18.82
C PHE A 30 -13.86 10.04 -19.78
N GLU A 31 -12.73 10.67 -20.00
CA GLU A 31 -11.62 10.07 -20.71
C GLU A 31 -10.62 9.49 -19.71
N ALA A 32 -10.31 8.21 -19.85
CA ALA A 32 -9.31 7.53 -19.06
C ALA A 32 -7.96 7.52 -19.78
N TYR A 33 -6.89 7.84 -19.05
CA TYR A 33 -5.53 7.90 -19.56
C TYR A 33 -4.56 7.15 -18.65
N PHE A 34 -3.63 6.41 -19.25
CA PHE A 34 -2.46 5.86 -18.54
C PHE A 34 -1.27 6.79 -18.76
N VAL A 35 -0.73 7.34 -17.68
CA VAL A 35 0.32 8.37 -17.69
C VAL A 35 1.62 7.76 -17.23
N ASN A 36 2.65 7.87 -18.08
CA ASN A 36 4.01 7.49 -17.78
C ASN A 36 4.87 8.73 -17.50
N ASP A 37 5.16 8.95 -16.23
CA ASP A 37 5.99 10.03 -15.75
C ASP A 37 7.45 9.55 -15.53
N SER A 38 7.98 8.73 -16.44
CA SER A 38 9.34 8.21 -16.38
C SER A 38 10.04 8.16 -17.74
N ASN A 39 11.35 7.95 -17.72
CA ASN A 39 12.21 7.78 -18.90
C ASN A 39 12.16 6.36 -19.50
N LEU A 40 11.32 5.47 -18.98
CA LEU A 40 11.24 4.07 -19.39
C LEU A 40 10.06 3.87 -20.34
N PHE A 41 10.21 2.96 -21.30
CA PHE A 41 9.08 2.35 -21.98
C PHE A 41 8.37 1.41 -21.01
N VAL A 42 7.04 1.37 -21.04
CA VAL A 42 6.26 0.50 -20.15
C VAL A 42 5.22 -0.26 -20.95
N ARG A 43 5.33 -1.60 -20.95
CA ARG A 43 4.28 -2.49 -21.43
C ARG A 43 3.25 -2.77 -20.33
N TYR A 44 2.03 -2.61 -20.79
CA TYR A 44 0.73 -2.67 -20.17
C TYR A 44 -0.14 -3.91 -20.27
N ILE A 45 -0.64 -4.49 -19.18
CA ILE A 45 -1.92 -5.21 -19.21
C ILE A 45 -2.78 -4.67 -18.08
N ALA A 46 -3.95 -4.11 -18.42
CA ALA A 46 -4.94 -3.61 -17.48
C ALA A 46 -6.16 -4.55 -17.48
N LEU A 47 -6.51 -5.04 -16.29
CA LEU A 47 -7.52 -6.07 -16.07
C LEU A 47 -8.61 -5.53 -15.12
N THR A 48 -9.88 -5.79 -15.41
CA THR A 48 -10.97 -5.65 -14.42
C THR A 48 -11.13 -6.94 -13.64
N GLN A 49 -11.60 -6.84 -12.39
CA GLN A 49 -11.81 -8.00 -11.52
C GLN A 49 -13.27 -8.09 -11.06
N HIS A 50 -13.87 -9.27 -11.22
CA HIS A 50 -15.20 -9.60 -10.72
C HIS A 50 -15.12 -10.88 -9.87
N GLY A 51 -15.19 -10.73 -8.54
CA GLY A 51 -14.91 -11.85 -7.63
C GLY A 51 -13.44 -12.28 -7.75
N THR A 52 -13.20 -13.54 -8.12
CA THR A 52 -11.87 -14.10 -8.36
C THR A 52 -11.43 -14.02 -9.83
N ASP A 53 -12.34 -13.67 -10.74
CA ASP A 53 -12.08 -13.71 -12.17
C ASP A 53 -11.55 -12.36 -12.67
N TYR A 54 -10.61 -12.43 -13.62
CA TYR A 54 -10.05 -11.27 -14.30
C TYR A 54 -10.51 -11.23 -15.76
N ARG A 55 -10.75 -10.02 -16.28
CA ARG A 55 -11.02 -9.78 -17.70
C ARG A 55 -10.08 -8.71 -18.24
N LEU A 56 -9.62 -8.91 -19.47
CA LEU A 56 -8.81 -7.91 -20.16
C LEU A 56 -9.65 -6.66 -20.41
N TRP A 57 -9.21 -5.54 -19.86
CA TRP A 57 -9.76 -4.24 -20.17
C TRP A 57 -8.97 -3.58 -21.30
N ARG A 58 -7.66 -3.40 -21.11
CA ARG A 58 -6.76 -2.78 -22.09
C ARG A 58 -5.37 -3.38 -22.01
N GLU A 59 -4.63 -3.32 -23.10
CA GLU A 59 -3.19 -3.62 -23.13
C GLU A 59 -2.50 -2.59 -24.02
N GLY A 60 -1.18 -2.47 -23.88
CA GLY A 60 -0.41 -1.66 -24.81
C GLY A 60 0.99 -1.30 -24.35
N LEU A 61 1.53 -0.26 -24.97
CA LEU A 61 2.83 0.33 -24.67
C LEU A 61 2.63 1.83 -24.43
N VAL A 62 3.20 2.34 -23.34
CA VAL A 62 3.35 3.78 -23.13
C VAL A 62 4.83 4.15 -23.21
N GLU A 63 5.13 5.10 -24.09
CA GLU A 63 6.49 5.63 -24.29
C GLU A 63 6.94 6.47 -23.08
N PRO A 64 8.26 6.72 -22.93
CA PRO A 64 8.78 7.63 -21.92
C PRO A 64 8.12 9.00 -21.94
N ASN A 65 7.75 9.51 -20.77
CA ASN A 65 7.22 10.86 -20.58
C ASN A 65 5.97 11.16 -21.44
N ARG A 66 5.13 10.14 -21.66
CA ARG A 66 3.89 10.22 -22.44
C ARG A 66 2.70 9.72 -21.65
N LYS A 67 1.51 10.06 -22.14
CA LYS A 67 0.25 9.47 -21.74
C LYS A 67 -0.42 8.82 -22.93
N VAL A 68 -1.14 7.73 -22.70
CA VAL A 68 -1.95 7.04 -23.72
C VAL A 68 -3.41 7.08 -23.31
N PHE A 69 -4.27 7.31 -24.29
CA PHE A 69 -5.71 7.23 -24.13
C PHE A 69 -6.12 5.75 -23.99
N LEU A 70 -6.92 5.45 -22.98
CA LEU A 70 -7.42 4.10 -22.72
C LEU A 70 -8.85 3.93 -23.21
N ALA A 71 -9.75 4.82 -22.80
CA ALA A 71 -11.18 4.69 -23.06
C ALA A 71 -11.94 5.99 -22.82
N LYS A 72 -13.07 6.14 -23.51
CA LYS A 72 -14.17 6.99 -23.07
C LYS A 72 -15.09 6.16 -22.18
N LEU A 73 -15.54 6.75 -21.09
CA LEU A 73 -16.28 6.11 -20.02
C LEU A 73 -17.51 6.95 -19.69
N THR A 74 -18.54 6.26 -19.27
CA THR A 74 -19.76 6.81 -18.68
C THR A 74 -19.88 6.31 -17.24
N HIS A 75 -20.86 6.81 -16.51
CA HIS A 75 -21.16 6.31 -15.17
C HIS A 75 -21.53 4.83 -15.14
N ALA A 76 -22.06 4.28 -16.23
CA ALA A 76 -22.42 2.87 -16.33
C ALA A 76 -21.20 1.94 -16.34
N ASP A 77 -20.02 2.45 -16.73
CA ASP A 77 -18.78 1.68 -16.81
C ASP A 77 -18.03 1.64 -15.47
N LEU A 78 -18.29 2.60 -14.57
CA LEU A 78 -17.57 2.74 -13.30
C LEU A 78 -17.63 1.51 -12.37
N PRO A 79 -18.75 0.77 -12.25
CA PRO A 79 -18.80 -0.44 -11.44
C PRO A 79 -17.79 -1.51 -11.89
N ASP A 80 -17.60 -1.66 -13.21
CA ASP A 80 -16.66 -2.65 -13.75
C ASP A 80 -15.20 -2.25 -13.52
N LEU A 81 -14.94 -0.95 -13.35
CA LEU A 81 -13.62 -0.40 -13.10
C LEU A 81 -13.28 -0.25 -11.61
N GLU A 82 -14.16 -0.67 -10.69
CA GLU A 82 -13.96 -0.53 -9.24
C GLU A 82 -12.61 -1.12 -8.81
N ARG A 83 -12.21 -2.23 -9.42
CA ARG A 83 -10.93 -2.88 -9.17
C ARG A 83 -10.18 -3.15 -10.48
N LEU A 84 -9.12 -2.39 -10.70
CA LEU A 84 -8.26 -2.48 -11.88
C LEU A 84 -6.87 -2.98 -11.49
N THR A 85 -6.44 -4.08 -12.08
CA THR A 85 -5.09 -4.63 -11.90
C THR A 85 -4.23 -4.35 -13.13
N PHE A 86 -3.08 -3.72 -12.92
CA PHE A 86 -2.08 -3.44 -13.93
C PHE A 86 -0.89 -4.38 -13.77
N GLN A 87 -0.59 -5.16 -14.80
CA GLN A 87 0.67 -5.87 -14.95
C GLN A 87 1.62 -5.03 -15.81
N LEU A 88 2.84 -4.81 -15.31
CA LEU A 88 3.74 -3.79 -15.84
C LEU A 88 5.15 -4.36 -16.02
N ILE A 89 5.72 -4.14 -17.20
CA ILE A 89 7.13 -4.43 -17.50
C ILE A 89 7.75 -3.18 -18.12
N SER A 90 8.92 -2.77 -17.64
CA SER A 90 9.57 -1.52 -18.07
C SER A 90 11.00 -1.72 -18.57
N TYR A 91 11.41 -0.94 -19.58
CA TYR A 91 12.71 -1.07 -20.24
C TYR A 91 13.17 0.21 -20.94
N LYS A 92 14.44 0.26 -21.33
CA LYS A 92 14.97 1.18 -22.36
C LYS A 92 15.49 0.35 -23.54
N GLU A 93 15.26 0.81 -24.77
CA GLU A 93 15.71 0.11 -25.99
C GLU A 93 17.17 0.43 -26.32
N ASP A 94 17.53 1.72 -26.29
CA ASP A 94 18.79 2.23 -26.84
C ASP A 94 19.88 2.53 -25.78
N LYS A 95 19.56 2.38 -24.50
CA LYS A 95 20.42 2.85 -23.40
C LYS A 95 20.47 1.86 -22.23
N PRO A 96 21.62 1.68 -21.58
CA PRO A 96 21.70 0.98 -20.30
C PRO A 96 20.81 1.65 -19.25
N PHE A 97 20.17 0.84 -18.40
CA PHE A 97 19.34 1.31 -17.29
C PHE A 97 19.38 0.33 -16.13
N ALA A 98 19.05 0.80 -14.93
CA ALA A 98 18.88 -0.08 -13.78
C ALA A 98 17.65 -0.97 -13.99
N LEU A 99 17.83 -2.29 -13.89
CA LEU A 99 16.76 -3.27 -14.05
C LEU A 99 15.60 -2.96 -13.10
N LYS A 100 14.39 -2.96 -13.64
CA LYS A 100 13.15 -2.80 -12.88
C LYS A 100 12.47 -4.15 -12.74
N LEU A 101 11.90 -4.42 -11.57
CA LEU A 101 11.09 -5.62 -11.36
C LEU A 101 9.75 -5.45 -12.10
N PRO A 102 9.20 -6.52 -12.68
CA PRO A 102 7.80 -6.53 -13.09
C PRO A 102 6.89 -6.20 -11.91
N LEU A 103 5.85 -5.39 -12.14
CA LEU A 103 4.93 -4.98 -11.08
C LEU A 103 3.51 -5.42 -11.40
N ASN A 104 2.81 -5.90 -10.37
CA ASN A 104 1.37 -6.14 -10.38
C ASN A 104 0.73 -5.17 -9.39
N VAL A 105 -0.07 -4.23 -9.88
CA VAL A 105 -0.66 -3.15 -9.07
C VAL A 105 -2.17 -3.15 -9.21
N THR A 106 -2.89 -3.38 -8.12
CA THR A 106 -4.36 -3.37 -8.11
C THR A 106 -4.91 -2.06 -7.55
N LEU A 107 -5.36 -1.15 -8.40
CA LEU A 107 -6.00 0.10 -8.01
C LEU A 107 -7.49 -0.10 -7.72
N ARG A 108 -7.98 0.47 -6.61
CA ARG A 108 -9.42 0.66 -6.40
C ARG A 108 -9.88 2.02 -6.90
N VAL A 109 -10.81 2.02 -7.84
CA VAL A 109 -11.44 3.23 -8.36
C VAL A 109 -12.74 3.49 -7.59
N ASP A 110 -12.76 4.54 -6.79
CA ASP A 110 -13.97 4.98 -6.09
C ASP A 110 -14.88 5.75 -7.05
N GLY A 111 -15.89 5.06 -7.58
CA GLY A 111 -16.89 5.62 -8.49
C GLY A 111 -17.64 6.82 -7.91
N THR A 112 -17.76 6.95 -6.58
CA THR A 112 -18.45 8.10 -5.96
C THR A 112 -17.73 9.42 -6.20
N LYS A 113 -16.43 9.37 -6.54
CA LYS A 113 -15.62 10.56 -6.84
C LYS A 113 -15.98 11.17 -8.19
N PHE A 114 -16.48 10.38 -9.14
CA PHE A 114 -16.88 10.86 -10.46
C PHE A 114 -18.08 11.83 -10.40
N TYR A 115 -18.82 11.84 -9.29
CA TYR A 115 -19.92 12.77 -9.02
C TYR A 115 -19.51 14.02 -8.21
N LYS A 116 -18.25 14.13 -7.78
CA LYS A 116 -17.79 15.13 -6.81
C LYS A 116 -16.74 16.05 -7.44
N LEU A 117 -17.14 17.29 -7.73
CA LEU A 117 -16.28 18.29 -8.39
C LEU A 117 -14.92 18.48 -7.71
N HIS A 118 -14.90 18.62 -6.38
CA HIS A 118 -13.65 18.84 -5.63
C HIS A 118 -12.66 17.67 -5.66
N THR A 119 -13.02 16.53 -6.26
CA THR A 119 -12.10 15.40 -6.43
C THR A 119 -11.30 15.49 -7.73
N PHE A 120 -11.76 16.30 -8.68
CA PHE A 120 -11.02 16.67 -9.89
C PHE A 120 -10.29 17.98 -9.60
N GLY A 121 -9.00 18.01 -9.87
CA GLY A 121 -8.18 19.17 -9.61
C GLY A 121 -7.08 19.32 -10.64
N ASP A 122 -6.34 20.42 -10.52
CA ASP A 122 -5.21 20.72 -11.39
C ASP A 122 -4.15 19.62 -11.25
N SER A 123 -3.47 19.34 -12.36
CA SER A 123 -2.40 18.34 -12.41
C SER A 123 -1.33 18.76 -13.40
N ASP A 124 -0.12 18.26 -13.24
CA ASP A 124 0.98 18.53 -14.18
C ASP A 124 0.78 17.82 -15.54
N PHE A 125 -0.27 17.01 -15.69
CA PHE A 125 -0.48 16.14 -16.84
C PHE A 125 -1.59 16.62 -17.80
N PHE A 126 -2.51 17.45 -17.32
CA PHE A 126 -3.71 17.88 -18.05
C PHE A 126 -3.96 19.36 -17.78
N ASP A 127 -4.39 20.09 -18.82
CA ASP A 127 -4.82 21.48 -18.68
C ASP A 127 -6.20 21.53 -18.01
N GLU A 128 -7.04 20.52 -18.23
CA GLU A 128 -8.33 20.34 -17.58
C GLU A 128 -8.20 19.67 -16.19
N PRO A 129 -9.12 19.96 -15.24
CA PRO A 129 -9.15 19.27 -13.95
C PRO A 129 -9.31 17.76 -14.11
N ALA A 130 -8.43 17.00 -13.46
CA ALA A 130 -8.36 15.55 -13.60
C ALA A 130 -8.39 14.83 -12.25
N LEU A 131 -8.95 13.63 -12.26
CA LEU A 131 -8.87 12.69 -11.14
C LEU A 131 -7.64 11.79 -11.34
N VAL A 132 -6.50 12.19 -10.78
CA VAL A 132 -5.25 11.43 -10.91
C VAL A 132 -5.10 10.42 -9.77
N ARG A 133 -4.70 9.19 -10.11
CA ARG A 133 -4.41 8.10 -9.17
C ARG A 133 -3.02 7.56 -9.43
N CYS A 134 -2.18 7.59 -8.40
CA CYS A 134 -0.87 6.97 -8.44
C CYS A 134 -1.02 5.44 -8.50
N LEU A 135 -0.31 4.82 -9.44
CA LEU A 135 -0.14 3.37 -9.58
C LEU A 135 1.24 2.94 -9.09
N VAL A 136 2.28 3.68 -9.47
CA VAL A 136 3.66 3.43 -9.04
C VAL A 136 4.30 4.76 -8.70
N GLU A 137 4.94 4.83 -7.55
CA GLU A 137 5.73 5.98 -7.10
C GLU A 137 7.14 5.51 -6.78
N ASN A 138 8.12 6.07 -7.48
CA ASN A 138 9.54 5.76 -7.29
C ASN A 138 9.85 4.25 -7.29
N ASP A 139 9.44 3.56 -8.36
CA ASP A 139 9.56 2.09 -8.55
C ASP A 139 8.73 1.23 -7.59
N ARG A 140 7.97 1.82 -6.66
CA ARG A 140 7.15 1.09 -5.70
C ARG A 140 5.68 1.18 -6.09
N PRO A 141 4.93 0.07 -6.11
CA PRO A 141 3.48 0.13 -6.20
C PRO A 141 2.93 1.12 -5.18
N ALA A 142 2.07 2.02 -5.64
CA ALA A 142 1.30 2.87 -4.74
C ALA A 142 0.51 1.95 -3.81
N LYS A 143 0.43 2.30 -2.52
CA LYS A 143 -0.35 1.53 -1.54
C LYS A 143 -1.83 1.60 -1.92
N SER A 144 -2.28 0.68 -2.74
CA SER A 144 -3.69 0.43 -3.01
C SER A 144 -4.14 -0.70 -2.10
N VAL A 145 -5.26 -0.50 -1.40
CA VAL A 145 -5.81 -1.46 -0.42
C VAL A 145 -6.36 -2.68 -1.16
N ALA A 146 -5.48 -3.59 -1.56
CA ALA A 146 -5.81 -4.87 -2.14
C ALA A 146 -4.63 -5.84 -1.91
N VAL A 147 -4.50 -6.31 -0.67
CA VAL A 147 -3.77 -7.56 -0.41
C VAL A 147 -4.62 -8.67 -1.04
N SER A 148 -4.14 -9.28 -2.12
CA SER A 148 -4.69 -10.56 -2.59
C SER A 148 -4.19 -11.65 -1.66
N ALA A 149 -5.08 -12.55 -1.23
CA ALA A 149 -4.74 -13.68 -0.36
C ALA A 149 -3.64 -14.59 -0.96
N GLU A 150 -3.52 -14.62 -2.28
CA GLU A 150 -2.53 -15.42 -3.03
C GLU A 150 -1.09 -14.89 -2.89
N ALA A 151 -0.90 -13.58 -2.70
CA ALA A 151 0.45 -12.99 -2.55
C ALA A 151 1.09 -13.32 -1.18
N ILE A 152 0.28 -13.77 -0.21
CA ILE A 152 0.76 -14.24 1.09
C ILE A 152 1.23 -15.70 1.00
N GLU A 153 0.64 -16.49 0.10
CA GLU A 153 0.92 -17.93 -0.01
C GLU A 153 2.28 -18.21 -0.69
N GLU A 154 2.64 -17.47 -1.75
CA GLU A 154 3.95 -17.61 -2.43
C GLU A 154 5.14 -17.20 -1.53
N ALA A 155 4.96 -16.23 -0.64
CA ALA A 155 5.99 -15.79 0.30
C ALA A 155 6.28 -16.81 1.41
N LEU A 156 5.38 -17.78 1.64
CA LEU A 156 5.50 -18.83 2.66
C LEU A 156 6.13 -20.12 2.13
N ILE A 157 6.25 -20.29 0.81
CA ILE A 157 6.59 -21.59 0.18
C ILE A 157 8.06 -21.69 -0.30
N THR A 158 8.83 -20.59 -0.38
CA THR A 158 10.24 -20.70 -0.81
C THR A 158 11.15 -21.00 0.38
N PRO A 159 11.79 -22.19 0.46
CA PRO A 159 12.79 -22.45 1.50
C PRO A 159 14.13 -21.87 1.06
N GLU A 160 14.61 -20.83 1.74
CA GLU A 160 16.01 -20.41 1.60
C GLU A 160 16.93 -21.50 2.18
N ILE A 161 17.56 -22.23 1.26
CA ILE A 161 18.59 -23.21 1.52
C ILE A 161 19.85 -22.48 1.99
N ALA A 162 20.22 -22.75 3.24
CA ALA A 162 21.48 -22.37 3.83
C ALA A 162 22.67 -22.91 3.05
N THR A 163 23.66 -22.06 2.75
CA THR A 163 25.05 -22.48 2.57
C THR A 163 25.99 -21.54 3.34
N HIS A 164 26.54 -22.07 4.43
CA HIS A 164 27.81 -21.58 4.99
C HIS A 164 28.96 -22.10 4.12
N PRO A 165 30.13 -21.42 4.14
CA PRO A 165 31.33 -22.18 4.50
C PRO A 165 32.23 -21.48 5.53
N ASP A 166 32.72 -22.33 6.44
CA ASP A 166 34.04 -22.40 7.09
C ASP A 166 34.63 -21.24 7.94
N ARG A 167 34.52 -21.44 9.27
CA ARG A 167 35.56 -21.55 10.36
C ARG A 167 36.97 -20.92 10.16
N PRO A 168 37.80 -20.71 11.23
CA PRO A 168 37.55 -20.54 12.68
C PRO A 168 38.46 -19.46 13.38
N ALA A 169 38.30 -19.35 14.71
CA ALA A 169 39.30 -18.98 15.73
C ALA A 169 39.69 -17.49 16.00
N ARG A 170 39.15 -17.01 17.14
CA ARG A 170 39.74 -16.24 18.26
C ARG A 170 40.82 -15.14 17.99
N LYS A 171 40.41 -13.94 18.42
CA LYS A 171 41.11 -12.89 19.21
C LYS A 171 42.50 -12.40 18.78
N GLY A 172 42.57 -11.09 18.57
CA GLY A 172 43.72 -10.26 18.92
C GLY A 172 44.09 -9.25 17.85
N ASP A 173 43.70 -8.00 18.09
CA ASP A 173 44.38 -6.75 17.75
C ASP A 173 45.19 -6.66 16.43
N HIS A 174 44.75 -5.80 15.52
CA HIS A 174 45.44 -4.55 15.15
C HIS A 174 44.81 -3.91 13.91
N ALA A 175 44.59 -2.59 14.02
CA ALA A 175 44.62 -1.57 12.98
C ALA A 175 43.73 -1.69 11.72
N GLY A 176 42.88 -0.66 11.57
CA GLY A 176 42.68 -0.03 10.26
C GLY A 176 41.42 -0.43 9.49
N ALA A 177 40.60 0.58 9.23
CA ALA A 177 39.64 0.66 8.13
C ALA A 177 38.56 -0.43 8.04
N ALA A 178 37.34 -0.07 8.44
CA ALA A 178 36.16 -0.05 7.57
C ALA A 178 34.88 0.01 8.39
N ALA A 179 33.86 0.59 7.75
CA ALA A 179 32.45 0.27 7.96
C ALA A 179 31.87 0.63 9.34
N ARG A 180 31.33 1.85 9.38
CA ARG A 180 30.03 2.14 10.00
C ARG A 180 29.06 1.00 9.71
N ALA A 181 28.76 0.18 10.71
CA ALA A 181 27.67 -0.77 10.67
C ALA A 181 26.85 -0.70 11.96
N ALA A 182 25.54 -0.57 11.74
CA ALA A 182 24.45 -0.96 12.62
C ALA A 182 24.24 -0.18 13.94
N THR A 183 23.60 0.99 13.82
CA THR A 183 22.45 1.28 14.69
C THR A 183 21.19 0.84 13.98
N LEU A 184 20.69 -0.35 14.29
CA LEU A 184 19.29 -0.71 14.06
C LEU A 184 18.43 0.33 14.80
N ASP A 185 17.48 0.92 14.10
CA ASP A 185 16.59 1.94 14.64
C ASP A 185 15.75 1.33 15.77
N ARG A 186 16.19 1.57 17.03
CA ARG A 186 15.49 1.13 18.24
C ARG A 186 14.05 1.68 18.35
N ASN A 187 13.67 2.61 17.48
CA ASN A 187 12.36 3.25 17.45
C ASN A 187 11.46 2.80 16.30
N ALA A 188 11.80 1.69 15.62
CA ALA A 188 10.92 1.07 14.63
C ALA A 188 9.55 0.74 15.27
N ILE A 189 8.49 1.22 14.62
CA ILE A 189 7.10 1.05 15.07
C ILE A 189 6.71 -0.42 14.94
N VAL A 190 6.12 -0.97 16.00
CA VAL A 190 5.55 -2.33 15.98
C VAL A 190 4.09 -2.23 15.59
N GLU A 191 3.69 -2.85 14.49
CA GLU A 191 2.30 -2.89 14.05
C GLU A 191 1.67 -4.23 14.44
N VAL A 192 0.49 -4.18 15.07
CA VAL A 192 -0.24 -5.37 15.51
C VAL A 192 -1.69 -5.27 15.05
N ASP A 193 -2.09 -6.21 14.19
CA ASP A 193 -3.47 -6.32 13.72
C ASP A 193 -4.31 -7.10 14.73
N LEU A 194 -5.44 -6.49 15.12
CA LEU A 194 -6.41 -7.03 16.06
C LEU A 194 -7.75 -7.34 15.37
N HIS A 195 -7.86 -7.30 14.04
CA HIS A 195 -9.06 -7.78 13.35
C HIS A 195 -9.32 -9.25 13.69
N ALA A 196 -10.60 -9.65 13.71
CA ALA A 196 -11.00 -10.99 14.14
C ALA A 196 -10.33 -12.06 13.27
N GLU A 197 -10.22 -11.79 11.97
CA GLU A 197 -9.60 -12.63 10.94
C GLU A 197 -8.07 -12.72 11.08
N SER A 198 -7.44 -11.77 11.77
CA SER A 198 -6.00 -11.80 12.06
C SER A 198 -5.68 -12.57 13.34
N VAL A 199 -6.63 -12.67 14.27
CA VAL A 199 -6.43 -13.26 15.60
C VAL A 199 -6.98 -14.69 15.69
N LEU A 200 -7.92 -15.04 14.82
CA LEU A 200 -8.64 -16.31 14.83
C LEU A 200 -8.66 -16.96 13.46
N ASP A 201 -8.40 -18.27 13.41
CA ASP A 201 -8.49 -19.07 12.18
C ASP A 201 -9.94 -19.22 11.67
N SER A 202 -10.92 -19.09 12.57
CA SER A 202 -12.35 -19.11 12.25
C SER A 202 -13.18 -18.39 13.32
N THR A 203 -14.22 -17.69 12.88
CA THR A 203 -15.21 -17.04 13.74
C THR A 203 -16.50 -17.85 13.87
N ALA A 204 -16.59 -19.02 13.23
CA ALA A 204 -17.79 -19.86 13.24
C ALA A 204 -18.08 -20.40 14.65
N GLY A 205 -19.26 -20.07 15.18
CA GLY A 205 -19.71 -20.52 16.50
C GLY A 205 -19.22 -19.67 17.69
N LEU A 206 -18.46 -18.61 17.44
CA LEU A 206 -18.03 -17.66 18.48
C LEU A 206 -19.01 -16.51 18.62
N THR A 207 -19.26 -16.07 19.85
CA THR A 207 -20.02 -14.84 20.08
C THR A 207 -19.14 -13.61 19.87
N SER A 208 -19.75 -12.45 19.65
CA SER A 208 -19.00 -11.18 19.55
C SER A 208 -18.17 -10.88 20.81
N SER A 209 -18.62 -11.36 21.98
CA SER A 209 -17.87 -11.26 23.24
C SER A 209 -16.64 -12.15 23.25
N ASP A 210 -16.72 -13.35 22.70
CA ASP A 210 -15.59 -14.29 22.63
C ASP A 210 -14.52 -13.76 21.67
N ILE A 211 -14.94 -13.24 20.52
CA ILE A 211 -14.04 -12.59 19.54
C ILE A 211 -13.33 -11.42 20.21
N LEU A 212 -14.07 -10.55 20.91
CA LEU A 212 -13.49 -9.41 21.63
C LEU A 212 -12.47 -9.84 22.69
N LEU A 213 -12.74 -10.90 23.45
CA LEU A 213 -11.80 -11.43 24.44
C LEU A 213 -10.51 -11.95 23.81
N CYS A 214 -10.60 -12.63 22.65
CA CYS A 214 -9.42 -13.09 21.92
C CYS A 214 -8.58 -11.91 21.41
N GLN A 215 -9.22 -10.87 20.88
CA GLN A 215 -8.53 -9.65 20.43
C GLN A 215 -7.82 -8.93 21.59
N LEU A 216 -8.49 -8.81 22.75
CA LEU A 216 -7.90 -8.23 23.96
C LEU A 216 -6.74 -9.07 24.51
N ARG A 217 -6.79 -10.40 24.37
CA ARG A 217 -5.66 -11.26 24.75
C ARG A 217 -4.39 -10.93 23.96
N VAL A 218 -4.49 -10.81 22.63
CA VAL A 218 -3.35 -10.44 21.77
C VAL A 218 -2.82 -9.05 22.13
N PHE A 219 -3.70 -8.09 22.41
CA PHE A 219 -3.32 -6.78 22.91
C PHE A 219 -2.50 -6.88 24.21
N HIS A 220 -2.99 -7.61 25.22
CA HIS A 220 -2.29 -7.75 26.50
C HIS A 220 -0.95 -8.47 26.37
N ASP A 221 -0.87 -9.51 25.53
CA ASP A 221 0.36 -10.25 25.27
C ASP A 221 1.42 -9.35 24.62
N THR A 222 1.02 -8.56 23.63
CA THR A 222 1.89 -7.56 22.98
C THR A 222 2.39 -6.52 23.98
N MET A 223 1.50 -5.97 24.80
CA MET A 223 1.87 -4.99 25.81
C MET A 223 2.84 -5.56 26.85
N ARG A 224 2.67 -6.85 27.23
CA ARG A 224 3.60 -7.53 28.13
C ARG A 224 4.96 -7.78 27.50
N ALA A 225 5.00 -8.18 26.23
CA ALA A 225 6.25 -8.43 25.51
C ALA A 225 7.14 -7.19 25.44
N HIS A 226 6.53 -6.01 25.24
CA HIS A 226 7.26 -4.75 25.06
C HIS A 226 7.31 -3.86 26.32
N ALA A 227 6.77 -4.30 27.46
CA ALA A 227 6.61 -3.47 28.66
C ALA A 227 7.90 -2.82 29.21
N LYS A 228 9.08 -3.35 28.85
CA LYS A 228 10.40 -2.85 29.31
C LYS A 228 11.12 -2.00 28.28
N GLU A 229 10.51 -1.76 27.12
CA GLU A 229 11.12 -1.08 25.99
C GLU A 229 10.75 0.41 25.98
N HIS A 230 11.51 1.20 26.74
CA HIS A 230 11.30 2.64 26.84
C HIS A 230 11.37 3.32 25.46
N GLY A 231 10.36 4.12 25.12
CA GLY A 231 10.23 4.82 23.84
C GLY A 231 9.63 3.97 22.72
N ARG A 232 9.30 2.69 22.96
CA ARG A 232 8.68 1.82 21.97
C ARG A 232 7.31 2.36 21.59
N ARG A 233 7.08 2.46 20.28
CA ARG A 233 5.80 2.81 19.67
C ARG A 233 5.16 1.55 19.09
N ILE A 234 3.93 1.28 19.47
CA ILE A 234 3.13 0.14 19.02
C ILE A 234 1.83 0.66 18.44
N VAL A 235 1.48 0.28 17.22
CA VAL A 235 0.21 0.62 16.57
C VAL A 235 -0.68 -0.61 16.57
N PHE A 236 -1.80 -0.53 17.28
CA PHE A 236 -2.84 -1.55 17.27
C PHE A 236 -3.90 -1.21 16.23
N ILE A 237 -4.06 -2.05 15.21
CA ILE A 237 -5.03 -1.90 14.13
C ILE A 237 -6.27 -2.71 14.52
N HIS A 238 -7.35 -2.04 14.91
CA HIS A 238 -8.55 -2.68 15.47
C HIS A 238 -9.81 -2.45 14.61
N GLY A 239 -9.66 -1.79 13.46
CA GLY A 239 -10.74 -1.48 12.53
C GLY A 239 -11.68 -0.37 13.02
N LYS A 240 -12.60 0.04 12.14
CA LYS A 240 -13.55 1.12 12.39
C LYS A 240 -14.70 0.66 13.30
N GLY A 241 -15.40 -0.41 12.88
CA GLY A 241 -16.51 -1.05 13.60
C GLY A 241 -17.50 -0.10 14.26
N GLU A 242 -18.17 -0.57 15.32
CA GLU A 242 -18.98 0.25 16.25
C GLU A 242 -18.11 0.88 17.37
N GLY A 243 -16.78 0.76 17.29
CA GLY A 243 -15.86 1.31 18.28
C GLY A 243 -15.74 0.52 19.60
N VAL A 244 -16.36 -0.66 19.72
CA VAL A 244 -16.34 -1.49 20.94
C VAL A 244 -14.91 -1.91 21.33
N LEU A 245 -14.13 -2.46 20.38
CA LEU A 245 -12.75 -2.88 20.64
C LEU A 245 -11.86 -1.69 20.99
N ARG A 246 -11.98 -0.56 20.27
CA ARG A 246 -11.28 0.69 20.61
C ARG A 246 -11.58 1.13 22.04
N ALA A 247 -12.85 1.17 22.43
CA ALA A 247 -13.24 1.59 23.78
C ALA A 247 -12.66 0.66 24.86
N ALA A 248 -12.63 -0.66 24.61
CA ALA A 248 -12.02 -1.63 25.51
C ALA A 248 -10.50 -1.42 25.65
N LEU A 249 -9.77 -1.24 24.54
CA LEU A 249 -8.33 -0.95 24.55
C LEU A 249 -8.01 0.30 25.37
N LEU A 250 -8.73 1.41 25.14
CA LEU A 250 -8.51 2.66 25.86
C LEU A 250 -8.78 2.52 27.36
N LYS A 251 -9.82 1.74 27.72
CA LYS A 251 -10.14 1.45 29.12
C LYS A 251 -9.03 0.65 29.80
N ASP A 252 -8.49 -0.35 29.14
CA ASP A 252 -7.43 -1.20 29.69
C ASP A 252 -6.09 -0.48 29.75
N LEU A 253 -5.74 0.33 28.75
CA LEU A 253 -4.58 1.23 28.79
C LEU A 253 -4.61 2.11 30.04
N LYS A 254 -5.77 2.75 30.30
CA LYS A 254 -5.94 3.62 31.46
C LYS A 254 -5.86 2.87 32.80
N ARG A 255 -6.39 1.64 32.87
CA ARG A 255 -6.50 0.87 34.11
C ARG A 255 -5.26 0.06 34.45
N HIS A 256 -4.61 -0.53 33.45
CA HIS A 256 -3.58 -1.54 33.61
C HIS A 256 -2.19 -1.08 33.13
N TYR A 257 -2.10 -0.04 32.30
CA TYR A 257 -0.84 0.43 31.70
C TYR A 257 -0.59 1.94 31.95
N PRO A 258 -0.46 2.38 33.22
CA PRO A 258 -0.35 3.81 33.55
C PRO A 258 0.95 4.47 33.08
N ARG A 259 1.97 3.68 32.69
CA ARG A 259 3.24 4.17 32.12
C ARG A 259 3.20 4.25 30.59
N CYS A 260 2.02 4.17 29.98
CA CYS A 260 1.89 4.25 28.54
C CYS A 260 1.01 5.44 28.16
N THR A 261 1.39 6.16 27.11
CA THR A 261 0.54 7.18 26.48
C THR A 261 -0.06 6.60 25.21
N HIS A 262 -1.26 7.06 24.85
CA HIS A 262 -1.90 6.63 23.62
C HIS A 262 -2.47 7.82 22.85
N GLN A 263 -2.56 7.66 21.53
CA GLN A 263 -3.19 8.59 20.61
C GLN A 263 -3.75 7.80 19.43
N ASP A 264 -4.64 8.40 18.65
CA ASP A 264 -5.02 7.80 17.38
C ASP A 264 -3.78 7.72 16.47
N ALA A 265 -3.59 6.58 15.81
CA ALA A 265 -2.50 6.41 14.86
C ALA A 265 -2.73 7.29 13.62
N SER A 266 -1.67 7.53 12.85
CA SER A 266 -1.73 8.40 11.67
C SER A 266 -2.89 8.00 10.75
N PHE A 267 -3.86 8.91 10.60
CA PHE A 267 -5.03 8.69 9.75
C PHE A 267 -4.64 8.35 8.30
N ARG A 268 -3.54 8.94 7.82
CA ARG A 268 -3.00 8.71 6.46
C ARG A 268 -2.40 7.30 6.29
N GLU A 269 -1.90 6.69 7.37
CA GLU A 269 -1.23 5.39 7.32
C GLU A 269 -2.16 4.23 7.69
N TYR A 270 -3.10 4.45 8.63
CA TYR A 270 -3.92 3.39 9.22
C TYR A 270 -5.44 3.65 9.15
N GLY A 271 -5.88 4.81 8.65
CA GLY A 271 -7.30 5.14 8.50
C GLY A 271 -8.05 5.38 9.83
N PHE A 272 -9.37 5.14 9.83
CA PHE A 272 -10.21 5.19 11.03
C PHE A 272 -10.23 3.81 11.69
N GLY A 273 -9.33 3.54 12.64
CA GLY A 273 -9.34 2.24 13.32
C GLY A 273 -8.01 1.75 13.86
N ALA A 274 -7.11 2.65 14.25
CA ALA A 274 -5.86 2.26 14.85
C ALA A 274 -5.47 3.19 16.00
N THR A 275 -4.91 2.62 17.05
CA THR A 275 -4.45 3.33 18.25
C THR A 275 -2.95 3.12 18.41
N MET A 276 -2.18 4.21 18.44
CA MET A 276 -0.76 4.16 18.75
C MET A 276 -0.55 4.29 20.26
N VAL A 277 0.24 3.39 20.82
CA VAL A 277 0.67 3.36 22.22
C VAL A 277 2.17 3.59 22.27
N THR A 278 2.62 4.45 23.17
CA THR A 278 4.03 4.69 23.46
C THR A 278 4.34 4.26 24.90
N ILE A 279 5.38 3.44 25.05
CA ILE A 279 5.83 2.90 26.35
C ILE A 279 6.88 3.83 26.95
N HIS A 280 6.72 4.18 28.24
CA HIS A 280 7.66 4.98 29.05
C HIS A 280 8.22 4.18 30.22
#